data_AF-A0A0R0ANJ1-F1
#
_entry.id   AF-A0A0R0ANJ1-F1
#
_cell.length_a   1.000
_cell.length_b   1.000
_cell.length_c   1.000
_cell.angle_alpha   90.00
_cell.angle_beta   90.00
_cell.angle_gamma   90.00
#
_symmetry.space_group_name_H-M   'P 1'
#
loop_
_entity.id
_entity.type
_entity.pdbx_description
1 polymer ?
#
loop_
_entity_poly.entity_id
_entity_poly.type
_entity_poly.pdbx_seq_one_letter_code
_entity_poly.pdbx_strand_id
1 'polypeptide(L)'
;MSLREQLQGSIVELGLGAALEQGLLEALHAEVKRNPVMARVDQVLVNEDRVFAVYRPFGEQPPVHHVNVPLRGVQQTSATEPVVGADGYLTDQAVTRHEVPGLGRSSMGEPVALVMHRTESATAASALKSFASGRDGVQYGTHFLIDKDGTIYQTASLGQKTLHVGKIKSRCVEEGTCSEEESRLAEKRGFNPTATHNHEKAKQYPQRYPLNEDSVGIEVVARHVDGSWEAPTAAQTVAINRLVGILQQQYGLGEQDVYAHDVVSYKTLGEGAGLYQPAAVVDNERVQQGGPSR
;
A
#
# COMPACT_ATOMS: atom_id res chain seq x y z
N MET A 1 -22.29 8.45 11.56
CA MET A 1 -21.03 7.90 12.08
C MET A 1 -21.22 6.40 12.25
N SER A 2 -20.39 5.59 11.60
CA SER A 2 -20.39 4.14 11.70
C SER A 2 -19.97 3.67 13.10
N LEU A 3 -20.30 2.42 13.46
CA LEU A 3 -19.86 1.81 14.73
C LEU A 3 -18.33 1.82 14.87
N ARG A 4 -17.62 1.61 13.76
CA ARG A 4 -16.16 1.65 13.72
C ARG A 4 -15.60 3.05 14.01
N GLU A 5 -16.19 4.09 13.43
CA GLU A 5 -15.79 5.48 13.67
C GLU A 5 -16.05 5.90 15.12
N GLN A 6 -17.19 5.50 15.70
CA GLN A 6 -17.51 5.75 17.11
C GLN A 6 -16.48 5.10 18.05
N LEU A 7 -16.09 3.85 17.75
CA LEU A 7 -15.05 3.14 18.49
C LEU A 7 -13.67 3.78 18.33
N GLN A 8 -13.28 4.14 17.11
CA GLN A 8 -11.98 4.75 16.83
C GLN A 8 -11.75 6.02 17.63
N GLY A 9 -12.75 6.92 17.65
CA GLY A 9 -12.66 8.17 18.41
C GLY A 9 -12.43 7.92 19.90
N SER A 10 -13.26 7.07 20.51
CA SER A 10 -13.15 6.78 21.94
C SER A 10 -11.92 5.95 22.33
N ILE A 11 -11.38 5.11 21.44
CA ILE A 11 -10.16 4.33 21.72
C ILE A 11 -8.91 5.22 21.69
N VAL A 12 -8.83 6.18 20.77
CA VAL A 12 -7.70 7.13 20.70
C VAL A 12 -7.60 7.98 21.97
N GLU A 13 -8.74 8.36 22.56
CA GLU A 13 -8.79 9.11 23.82
C GLU A 13 -8.20 8.33 25.02
N LEU A 14 -8.03 7.01 24.92
CA LEU A 14 -7.43 6.19 25.97
C LEU A 14 -5.90 6.29 26.02
N GLY A 15 -5.25 6.80 24.97
CA GLY A 15 -3.79 7.01 24.93
C GLY A 15 -2.97 5.72 25.08
N LEU A 16 -3.44 4.61 24.50
CA LEU A 16 -2.85 3.28 24.65
C LEU A 16 -1.73 2.98 23.65
N GLY A 17 -1.50 3.86 22.67
CA GLY A 17 -0.46 3.74 21.65
C GLY A 17 -0.99 3.05 20.38
N ALA A 18 -0.54 3.53 19.21
CA ALA A 18 -1.15 3.24 17.91
C ALA A 18 -1.34 1.73 17.60
N ALA A 19 -0.36 0.89 17.90
CA ALA A 19 -0.44 -0.55 17.65
C ALA A 19 -1.51 -1.24 18.50
N LEU A 20 -1.62 -0.85 19.78
CA LEU A 20 -2.63 -1.40 20.70
C LEU A 20 -4.02 -0.83 20.39
N GLU A 21 -4.11 0.44 20.00
CA GLU A 21 -5.35 1.09 19.55
C GLU A 21 -5.96 0.40 18.33
N GLN A 22 -5.14 0.07 17.32
CA GLN A 22 -5.62 -0.61 16.12
C GLN A 22 -6.09 -2.04 16.43
N GLY A 23 -5.33 -2.79 17.25
CA GLY A 23 -5.74 -4.13 17.68
C GLY A 23 -7.04 -4.10 18.50
N LEU A 24 -7.17 -3.12 19.40
CA LEU A 24 -8.39 -2.93 20.21
C LEU A 24 -9.59 -2.57 19.35
N LEU A 25 -9.41 -1.70 18.35
CA LEU A 25 -10.47 -1.31 17.44
C LEU A 25 -11.02 -2.51 16.70
N GLU A 26 -10.16 -3.35 16.10
CA GLU A 26 -10.62 -4.52 15.35
C GLU A 26 -11.35 -5.51 16.24
N ALA A 27 -10.76 -5.85 17.39
CA ALA A 27 -11.33 -6.80 18.32
C ALA A 27 -12.70 -6.32 18.86
N LEU A 28 -12.77 -5.07 19.29
CA LEU A 28 -13.99 -4.51 19.89
C LEU A 28 -15.08 -4.29 18.82
N HIS A 29 -14.71 -3.87 17.60
CA HIS A 29 -15.64 -3.74 16.48
C HIS A 29 -16.23 -5.09 16.05
N ALA A 30 -15.44 -6.17 16.07
CA ALA A 30 -15.93 -7.52 15.79
C ALA A 30 -16.99 -7.98 16.82
N GLU A 31 -16.73 -7.73 18.11
CA GLU A 31 -17.69 -8.06 19.17
C GLU A 31 -18.98 -7.21 19.09
N VAL A 32 -18.85 -5.91 18.81
CA VAL A 32 -20.00 -5.03 18.60
C VAL A 32 -20.84 -5.52 17.41
N LYS A 33 -20.23 -5.91 16.29
CA LYS A 33 -20.94 -6.43 15.12
C LYS A 33 -21.66 -7.75 15.36
N ARG A 34 -21.11 -8.62 16.22
CA ARG A 34 -21.72 -9.92 16.57
C ARG A 34 -22.95 -9.78 17.45
N ASN A 35 -23.07 -8.67 18.19
CA ASN A 35 -24.16 -8.44 19.10
C ASN A 35 -25.26 -7.59 18.44
N PRO A 36 -26.39 -8.19 18.01
CA PRO A 36 -27.44 -7.47 17.27
C PRO A 36 -28.15 -6.39 18.10
N VAL A 37 -27.93 -6.36 19.43
CA VAL A 37 -28.49 -5.33 20.33
C VAL A 37 -27.66 -4.05 20.29
N MET A 38 -26.38 -4.10 19.88
CA MET A 38 -25.48 -2.96 19.87
C MET A 38 -25.73 -2.05 18.65
N ALA A 39 -26.69 -1.14 18.75
CA ALA A 39 -27.06 -0.23 17.66
C ALA A 39 -26.11 0.96 17.49
N ARG A 40 -25.42 1.37 18.57
CA ARG A 40 -24.38 2.41 18.61
C ARG A 40 -23.44 2.16 19.79
N VAL A 41 -22.33 2.87 19.83
CA VAL A 41 -21.40 2.91 20.96
C VAL A 41 -21.45 4.31 21.57
N ASP A 42 -21.94 4.39 22.80
CA ASP A 42 -22.04 5.66 23.53
C ASP A 42 -20.76 5.96 24.31
N GLN A 43 -20.01 4.92 24.70
CA GLN A 43 -18.79 5.07 25.49
C GLN A 43 -17.88 3.85 25.34
N VAL A 44 -16.57 4.08 25.40
CA VAL A 44 -15.57 3.03 25.63
C VAL A 44 -14.99 3.18 27.02
N LEU A 45 -14.97 2.09 27.79
CA LEU A 45 -14.45 2.06 29.16
C LEU A 45 -13.32 1.05 29.27
N VAL A 46 -12.32 1.36 30.08
CA VAL A 46 -11.27 0.41 30.47
C VAL A 46 -11.49 0.04 31.93
N ASN A 47 -11.51 -1.25 32.24
CA ASN A 47 -11.54 -1.73 33.60
C ASN A 47 -10.57 -2.91 33.74
N GLU A 48 -9.58 -2.76 34.62
CA GLU A 48 -8.50 -3.71 34.85
C GLU A 48 -7.83 -4.17 33.55
N ASP A 49 -8.14 -5.39 33.11
CA ASP A 49 -7.56 -6.03 31.94
C ASP A 49 -8.55 -6.14 30.77
N ARG A 50 -9.65 -5.37 30.76
CA ARG A 50 -10.67 -5.42 29.70
C ARG A 50 -11.11 -4.04 29.23
N VAL A 51 -11.45 -3.96 27.94
CA VAL A 51 -12.03 -2.77 27.30
C VAL A 51 -13.47 -3.07 26.91
N PHE A 52 -14.39 -2.17 27.24
CA PHE A 52 -15.83 -2.32 27.06
C PHE A 52 -16.34 -1.29 26.06
N ALA A 53 -17.14 -1.73 25.09
CA ALA A 53 -18.00 -0.84 24.31
C ALA A 53 -19.40 -0.85 24.93
N VAL A 54 -19.90 0.32 25.33
CA VAL A 54 -21.15 0.47 26.08
C VAL A 54 -22.21 1.11 25.19
N TYR A 55 -23.41 0.53 25.20
CA TYR A 55 -24.61 1.04 24.56
C TYR A 55 -25.71 1.29 25.60
N ARG A 56 -26.17 2.53 25.66
CA ARG A 56 -27.18 3.07 26.56
C ARG A 56 -28.38 3.58 25.75
N PRO A 57 -29.36 2.71 25.42
CA PRO A 57 -30.55 3.11 24.67
C PRO A 57 -31.35 4.23 25.36
N PHE A 58 -31.33 4.26 26.70
CA PHE A 58 -32.10 5.20 27.54
C PHE A 58 -31.21 6.10 28.42
N GLY A 59 -29.98 6.40 27.96
CA GLY A 59 -29.00 7.14 28.76
C GLY A 59 -28.59 6.35 30.01
N GLU A 60 -28.46 7.00 31.16
CA GLU A 60 -28.03 6.32 32.40
C GLU A 60 -29.07 5.34 32.98
N GLN A 61 -30.27 5.26 32.39
CA GLN A 61 -31.30 4.31 32.82
C GLN A 61 -31.13 2.93 32.17
N PRO A 62 -31.35 1.82 32.90
CA PRO A 62 -31.33 0.47 32.34
C PRO A 62 -32.39 0.25 31.24
N PRO A 63 -32.17 -0.72 30.31
CA PRO A 63 -31.02 -1.60 30.22
C PRO A 63 -29.76 -0.92 29.65
N VAL A 64 -28.59 -1.31 30.16
CA VAL A 64 -27.27 -0.98 29.59
C VAL A 64 -26.71 -2.24 28.94
N HIS A 65 -26.32 -2.14 27.68
CA HIS A 65 -25.69 -3.21 26.93
C HIS A 65 -24.20 -2.95 26.80
N HIS A 66 -23.40 -4.01 26.83
CA HIS A 66 -21.98 -3.88 26.59
C HIS A 66 -21.42 -5.15 25.96
N VAL A 67 -20.33 -4.97 25.22
CA VAL A 67 -19.42 -6.04 24.82
C VAL A 67 -18.03 -5.68 25.30
N ASN A 68 -17.13 -6.65 25.38
CA ASN A 68 -15.79 -6.43 25.91
C ASN A 68 -14.74 -7.31 25.26
N VAL A 69 -13.49 -6.85 25.32
CA VAL A 69 -12.31 -7.59 24.87
C VAL A 69 -11.21 -7.53 25.95
N PRO A 70 -10.44 -8.60 26.18
CA PRO A 70 -9.32 -8.58 27.12
C PRO A 70 -8.10 -7.84 26.55
N LEU A 71 -7.54 -6.89 27.29
CA LEU A 71 -6.30 -6.15 26.96
C LEU A 71 -5.10 -7.09 26.76
N ARG A 72 -4.93 -8.10 27.62
CA ARG A 72 -3.82 -9.07 27.50
C ARG A 72 -3.88 -9.90 26.21
N GLY A 73 -5.09 -10.25 25.76
CA GLY A 73 -5.29 -10.96 24.49
C GLY A 73 -4.92 -10.07 23.30
N VAL A 74 -5.21 -8.77 23.39
CA VAL A 74 -4.88 -7.78 22.35
C VAL A 74 -3.38 -7.49 22.30
N GLN A 75 -2.71 -7.52 23.45
CA GLN A 75 -1.26 -7.35 23.57
C GLN A 75 -0.46 -8.58 23.09
N GLN A 76 -1.09 -9.76 23.04
CA GLN A 76 -0.54 -10.97 22.42
C GLN A 76 -0.91 -11.11 20.93
N THR A 77 -1.97 -10.42 20.47
CA THR A 77 -2.24 -10.19 19.04
C THR A 77 -1.62 -8.90 18.52
N SER A 78 -0.68 -8.29 19.26
CA SER A 78 0.38 -7.49 18.67
C SER A 78 1.16 -8.44 17.76
N ALA A 79 0.60 -8.76 16.59
CA ALA A 79 1.31 -9.39 15.52
C ALA A 79 2.59 -8.57 15.39
N THR A 80 3.73 -9.24 15.51
CA THR A 80 5.03 -8.65 15.21
C THR A 80 4.84 -7.80 13.95
N GLU A 81 5.30 -6.54 13.98
CA GLU A 81 5.15 -5.66 12.82
C GLU A 81 5.51 -6.44 11.55
N PRO A 82 4.71 -6.35 10.47
CA PRO A 82 5.01 -7.07 9.26
C PRO A 82 6.44 -6.79 8.81
N VAL A 83 7.25 -7.84 8.69
CA VAL A 83 8.62 -7.74 8.20
C VAL A 83 8.75 -8.51 6.90
N VAL A 84 9.78 -8.16 6.14
CA VAL A 84 10.25 -9.01 5.05
C VAL A 84 11.14 -10.09 5.65
N GLY A 85 10.69 -11.35 5.56
CA GLY A 85 11.45 -12.50 5.99
C GLY A 85 12.75 -12.67 5.22
N ALA A 86 13.67 -13.49 5.74
CA ALA A 86 14.95 -13.76 5.11
C ALA A 86 14.83 -14.41 3.71
N ASP A 87 13.67 -15.02 3.40
CA ASP A 87 13.33 -15.57 2.09
C ASP A 87 12.71 -14.52 1.14
N GLY A 88 12.61 -13.26 1.58
CA GLY A 88 12.06 -12.12 0.84
C GLY A 88 10.53 -12.10 0.78
N TYR A 89 9.84 -12.88 1.59
CA TYR A 89 8.37 -12.86 1.69
C TYR A 89 7.89 -12.09 2.92
N LEU A 90 6.80 -11.33 2.78
CA LEU A 90 6.19 -10.60 3.88
C LEU A 90 5.54 -11.56 4.88
N THR A 91 5.69 -11.25 6.17
CA THR A 91 5.06 -12.01 7.27
C THR A 91 3.65 -11.50 7.61
N ASP A 92 3.12 -10.52 6.87
CA ASP A 92 1.79 -9.97 7.09
C ASP A 92 0.70 -11.02 6.81
N GLN A 93 -0.22 -11.22 7.76
CA GLN A 93 -1.36 -12.13 7.60
C GLN A 93 -2.33 -11.72 6.48
N ALA A 94 -2.35 -10.44 6.10
CA ALA A 94 -3.13 -9.93 4.97
C ALA A 94 -2.48 -10.23 3.61
N VAL A 95 -1.22 -10.69 3.59
CA VAL A 95 -0.48 -11.03 2.36
C VAL A 95 -0.46 -12.55 2.17
N THR A 96 -1.10 -13.01 1.11
CA THR A 96 -1.07 -14.41 0.71
C THR A 96 0.17 -14.68 -0.14
N ARG A 97 1.07 -15.56 0.32
CA ARG A 97 2.14 -16.07 -0.53
C ARG A 97 1.55 -16.92 -1.66
N HIS A 98 1.70 -16.45 -2.90
CA HIS A 98 1.30 -17.14 -4.13
C HIS A 98 2.45 -17.08 -5.13
N GLU A 99 3.55 -17.74 -4.79
CA GLU A 99 4.76 -17.75 -5.61
C GLU A 99 4.46 -18.28 -7.03
N VAL A 100 4.81 -17.50 -8.05
CA VAL A 100 4.74 -17.90 -9.46
C VAL A 100 6.11 -18.44 -9.87
N PRO A 101 6.26 -19.76 -10.09
CA PRO A 101 7.56 -20.36 -10.37
C PRO A 101 8.20 -19.78 -11.63
N GLY A 102 9.41 -19.22 -11.49
CA GLY A 102 10.18 -18.61 -12.57
C GLY A 102 9.97 -17.11 -12.76
N LEU A 103 9.04 -16.49 -12.02
CA LEU A 103 8.74 -15.06 -12.14
C LEU A 103 9.84 -14.22 -11.50
N GLY A 104 10.26 -14.62 -10.29
CA GLY A 104 11.46 -14.12 -9.63
C GLY A 104 12.71 -14.62 -10.36
N ARG A 105 13.59 -13.69 -10.76
CA ARG A 105 14.76 -14.00 -11.60
C ARG A 105 16.05 -13.92 -10.79
N SER A 106 17.00 -13.11 -11.25
CA SER A 106 18.27 -12.89 -10.57
C SER A 106 18.06 -12.19 -9.23
N SER A 107 19.02 -12.36 -8.34
CA SER A 107 19.12 -11.64 -7.07
C SER A 107 18.97 -10.12 -7.30
N MET A 108 18.25 -9.50 -6.38
CA MET A 108 18.03 -8.06 -6.26
C MET A 108 18.46 -7.63 -4.87
N GLY A 109 19.07 -6.44 -4.77
CA GLY A 109 19.36 -5.82 -3.47
C GLY A 109 18.11 -5.24 -2.81
N GLU A 110 18.29 -4.38 -1.82
CA GLU A 110 17.16 -3.62 -1.27
C GLU A 110 16.56 -2.71 -2.36
N PRO A 111 15.22 -2.70 -2.51
CA PRO A 111 14.57 -1.85 -3.50
C PRO A 111 14.68 -0.38 -3.09
N VAL A 112 14.85 0.49 -4.08
CA VAL A 112 14.92 1.95 -3.89
C VAL A 112 13.61 2.65 -4.26
N ALA A 113 12.63 1.91 -4.78
CA ALA A 113 11.34 2.45 -5.21
C ALA A 113 10.25 1.37 -5.36
N LEU A 114 9.00 1.83 -5.41
CA LEU A 114 7.83 1.04 -5.75
C LEU A 114 7.25 1.51 -7.09
N VAL A 115 6.74 0.59 -7.90
CA VAL A 115 6.08 0.92 -9.18
C VAL A 115 4.67 0.34 -9.18
N MET A 116 3.68 1.20 -9.35
CA MET A 116 2.27 0.87 -9.37
C MET A 116 1.80 0.58 -10.80
N HIS A 117 1.06 -0.52 -10.96
CA HIS A 117 0.61 -1.05 -12.24
C HIS A 117 -0.88 -1.42 -12.20
N ARG A 118 -1.51 -1.48 -13.37
CA ARG A 118 -2.81 -2.13 -13.59
C ARG A 118 -2.66 -3.29 -14.57
N THR A 119 -3.40 -4.35 -14.34
CA THR A 119 -3.19 -5.64 -15.02
C THR A 119 -3.81 -5.75 -16.42
N GLU A 120 -4.72 -4.83 -16.79
CA GLU A 120 -5.63 -4.99 -17.93
C GLU A 120 -6.47 -6.30 -17.86
N SER A 121 -6.72 -6.78 -16.64
CA SER A 121 -7.46 -8.01 -16.37
C SER A 121 -8.71 -7.75 -15.52
N ALA A 122 -9.72 -8.61 -15.68
CA ALA A 122 -10.91 -8.60 -14.82
C ALA A 122 -10.71 -9.29 -13.47
N THR A 123 -9.73 -10.20 -13.34
CA THR A 123 -9.54 -11.01 -12.12
C THR A 123 -8.06 -11.25 -11.83
N ALA A 124 -7.73 -11.48 -10.56
CA ALA A 124 -6.39 -11.90 -10.17
C ALA A 124 -6.01 -13.24 -10.80
N ALA A 125 -6.94 -14.20 -10.87
CA ALA A 125 -6.68 -15.51 -11.46
C ALA A 125 -6.20 -15.42 -12.93
N SER A 126 -6.78 -14.51 -13.71
CA SER A 126 -6.34 -14.27 -15.09
C SER A 126 -4.98 -13.58 -15.14
N ALA A 127 -4.69 -12.63 -14.25
CA ALA A 127 -3.38 -11.98 -14.16
C ALA A 127 -2.27 -12.98 -13.74
N LEU A 128 -2.50 -13.78 -12.70
CA LEU A 128 -1.58 -14.83 -12.25
C LEU A 128 -1.32 -15.87 -13.35
N LYS A 129 -2.34 -16.24 -14.12
CA LYS A 129 -2.18 -17.13 -15.27
C LYS A 129 -1.26 -16.51 -16.32
N SER A 130 -1.43 -15.22 -16.63
CA SER A 130 -0.56 -14.49 -17.57
C SER A 130 0.88 -14.42 -17.07
N PHE A 131 1.10 -14.19 -15.77
CA PHE A 131 2.44 -14.22 -15.17
C PHE A 131 3.10 -15.58 -15.37
N ALA A 132 2.37 -16.67 -15.08
CA ALA A 132 2.87 -18.03 -15.20
C ALA A 132 3.14 -18.45 -16.66
N SER A 133 2.25 -18.08 -17.60
CA SER A 133 2.41 -18.45 -19.01
C SER A 133 3.54 -17.69 -19.69
N GLY A 134 3.75 -16.43 -19.29
CA GLY A 134 4.72 -15.54 -19.91
C GLY A 134 4.44 -15.30 -21.40
N ARG A 135 5.44 -14.75 -22.09
CA ARG A 135 5.48 -14.52 -23.53
C ARG A 135 6.87 -14.86 -24.05
N ASP A 136 6.94 -15.61 -25.16
CA ASP A 136 8.20 -16.01 -25.80
C ASP A 136 9.18 -16.74 -24.85
N GLY A 137 8.65 -17.56 -23.95
CA GLY A 137 9.43 -18.27 -22.93
C GLY A 137 9.93 -17.39 -21.78
N VAL A 138 9.50 -16.13 -21.71
CA VAL A 138 9.86 -15.17 -20.66
C VAL A 138 8.62 -14.81 -19.85
N GLN A 139 8.67 -15.04 -18.54
CA GLN A 139 7.62 -14.59 -17.63
C GLN A 139 7.78 -13.11 -17.29
N TYR A 140 6.66 -12.39 -17.35
CA TYR A 140 6.53 -10.97 -17.01
C TYR A 140 5.46 -10.84 -15.94
N GLY A 141 5.64 -9.90 -15.02
CA GLY A 141 4.75 -9.69 -13.89
C GLY A 141 5.49 -9.01 -12.75
N THR A 142 4.80 -8.83 -11.63
CA THR A 142 5.23 -8.03 -10.49
C THR A 142 5.54 -8.88 -9.26
N HIS A 143 6.00 -8.25 -8.18
CA HIS A 143 6.20 -8.92 -6.89
C HIS A 143 4.88 -9.09 -6.13
N PHE A 144 3.94 -8.16 -6.32
CA PHE A 144 2.62 -8.21 -5.72
C PHE A 144 1.51 -8.05 -6.75
N LEU A 145 0.36 -8.68 -6.46
CA LEU A 145 -0.90 -8.54 -7.17
C LEU A 145 -2.03 -8.31 -6.17
N ILE A 146 -2.87 -7.30 -6.42
CA ILE A 146 -4.01 -6.95 -5.56
C ILE A 146 -5.31 -7.15 -6.34
N ASP A 147 -6.16 -8.09 -5.89
CA ASP A 147 -7.45 -8.35 -6.52
C ASP A 147 -8.50 -7.28 -6.17
N LYS A 148 -9.65 -7.30 -6.85
CA LYS A 148 -10.75 -6.34 -6.69
C LYS A 148 -11.29 -6.27 -5.26
N ASP A 149 -11.22 -7.36 -4.51
CA ASP A 149 -11.66 -7.46 -3.12
C ASP A 149 -10.60 -7.05 -2.09
N GLY A 150 -9.43 -6.60 -2.54
CA GLY A 150 -8.32 -6.20 -1.68
C GLY A 150 -7.40 -7.35 -1.24
N THR A 151 -7.63 -8.58 -1.70
CA THR A 151 -6.69 -9.68 -1.45
C THR A 151 -5.32 -9.38 -2.05
N ILE A 152 -4.27 -9.42 -1.23
CA ILE A 152 -2.88 -9.21 -1.66
C ILE A 152 -2.21 -10.57 -1.87
N TYR A 153 -1.69 -10.79 -3.06
CA TYR A 153 -0.84 -11.92 -3.40
C TYR A 153 0.60 -11.46 -3.54
N GLN A 154 1.54 -12.13 -2.86
CA GLN A 154 2.96 -11.99 -3.15
C GLN A 154 3.40 -13.10 -4.11
N THR A 155 3.82 -12.70 -5.31
CA THR A 155 4.08 -13.57 -6.45
C THR A 155 5.56 -13.89 -6.67
N ALA A 156 6.45 -13.10 -6.08
CA ALA A 156 7.89 -13.34 -6.09
C ALA A 156 8.56 -12.84 -4.80
N SER A 157 9.71 -13.42 -4.46
CA SER A 157 10.58 -12.93 -3.38
C SER A 157 11.06 -11.51 -3.67
N LEU A 158 11.08 -10.66 -2.64
CA LEU A 158 11.65 -9.31 -2.71
C LEU A 158 13.18 -9.31 -2.84
N GLY A 159 13.84 -10.45 -2.64
CA GLY A 159 15.27 -10.63 -2.91
C GLY A 159 15.57 -10.96 -4.38
N GLN A 160 14.58 -10.99 -5.25
CA GLN A 160 14.71 -11.30 -6.67
C GLN A 160 14.01 -10.26 -7.52
N LYS A 161 14.60 -9.92 -8.66
CA LYS A 161 13.92 -9.02 -9.60
C LYS A 161 12.81 -9.72 -10.36
N THR A 162 11.75 -8.99 -10.65
CA THR A 162 10.72 -9.36 -11.64
C THR A 162 10.83 -8.46 -12.88
N LEU A 163 10.21 -8.83 -14.00
CA LEU A 163 10.21 -8.03 -15.22
C LEU A 163 8.89 -7.26 -15.34
N HIS A 164 8.81 -6.09 -14.71
CA HIS A 164 7.58 -5.28 -14.65
C HIS A 164 7.70 -3.89 -15.26
N VAL A 165 8.88 -3.26 -15.25
CA VAL A 165 9.09 -1.86 -15.71
C VAL A 165 9.32 -1.75 -17.23
N GLY A 166 10.23 -2.57 -17.76
CA GLY A 166 10.68 -2.45 -19.15
C GLY A 166 11.65 -1.27 -19.38
N LYS A 167 11.55 -0.61 -20.53
CA LYS A 167 12.44 0.49 -20.92
C LYS A 167 11.99 1.80 -20.27
N ILE A 168 12.79 2.30 -19.33
CA ILE A 168 12.52 3.58 -18.68
C ILE A 168 12.70 4.78 -19.62
N LYS A 169 11.92 5.83 -19.36
CA LYS A 169 12.08 7.17 -19.91
C LYS A 169 13.23 7.90 -19.21
N SER A 170 13.58 9.09 -19.73
CA SER A 170 14.54 9.97 -19.07
C SER A 170 13.86 10.79 -17.99
N ARG A 171 14.26 10.58 -16.72
CA ARG A 171 13.64 11.28 -15.58
C ARG A 171 13.76 12.79 -15.72
N CYS A 172 14.95 13.29 -16.04
CA CYS A 172 15.16 14.74 -16.12
C CYS A 172 14.36 15.38 -17.26
N VAL A 173 14.10 14.65 -18.35
CA VAL A 173 13.30 15.18 -19.47
C VAL A 173 11.84 15.26 -19.07
N GLU A 174 11.30 14.19 -18.47
CA GLU A 174 9.91 14.15 -18.01
C GLU A 174 9.64 15.17 -16.89
N GLU A 175 10.61 15.41 -16.01
CA GLU A 175 10.51 16.37 -14.91
C GLU A 175 10.93 17.81 -15.30
N GLY A 176 11.48 18.01 -16.49
CA GLY A 176 11.98 19.34 -16.93
C GLY A 176 13.21 19.84 -16.15
N THR A 177 14.02 18.92 -15.63
CA THR A 177 15.17 19.20 -14.73
C THR A 177 16.53 18.90 -15.36
N CYS A 178 16.60 18.58 -16.66
CA CYS A 178 17.87 18.28 -17.31
C CYS A 178 18.86 19.45 -17.28
N SER A 179 20.15 19.14 -17.16
CA SER A 179 21.22 20.10 -17.46
C SER A 179 21.21 20.45 -18.95
N GLU A 180 21.83 21.57 -19.33
CA GLU A 180 21.95 21.97 -20.75
C GLU A 180 22.59 20.88 -21.62
N GLU A 181 23.61 20.20 -21.09
CA GLU A 181 24.27 19.09 -21.77
C GLU A 181 23.33 17.90 -21.97
N GLU A 182 22.62 17.49 -20.92
CA GLU A 182 21.68 16.37 -20.99
C GLU A 182 20.51 16.67 -21.92
N SER A 183 19.99 17.91 -21.90
CA SER A 183 18.95 18.37 -22.83
C SER A 183 19.40 18.26 -24.27
N ARG A 184 20.60 18.73 -24.60
CA ARG A 184 21.16 18.64 -25.96
C ARG A 184 21.37 17.18 -26.39
N LEU A 185 21.80 16.31 -25.47
CA LEU A 185 21.93 14.88 -25.74
C LEU A 185 20.57 14.21 -25.99
N ALA A 186 19.55 14.57 -25.21
CA ALA A 186 18.19 14.07 -25.39
C ALA A 186 17.58 14.53 -26.72
N GLU A 187 17.71 15.81 -27.07
CA GLU A 187 17.27 16.37 -28.35
C GLU A 187 17.93 15.67 -29.54
N LYS A 188 19.27 15.52 -29.49
CA LYS A 188 20.02 14.83 -30.54
C LYS A 188 19.60 13.37 -30.68
N ARG A 189 19.26 12.72 -29.57
CA ARG A 189 18.82 11.32 -29.55
C ARG A 189 17.42 11.15 -30.17
N GLY A 190 16.55 12.14 -30.02
CA GLY A 190 15.15 12.08 -30.45
C GLY A 190 14.40 10.92 -29.79
N PHE A 191 13.31 10.47 -30.43
CA PHE A 191 12.55 9.32 -29.94
C PHE A 191 13.29 8.00 -30.19
N ASN A 192 14.10 7.58 -29.22
CA ASN A 192 14.78 6.29 -29.23
C ASN A 192 14.74 5.64 -27.82
N PRO A 193 13.66 4.91 -27.48
CA PRO A 193 13.48 4.30 -26.16
C PRO A 193 14.63 3.40 -25.72
N THR A 194 15.27 2.69 -26.64
CA THR A 194 16.42 1.81 -26.31
C THR A 194 17.64 2.63 -25.91
N ALA A 195 17.99 3.65 -26.70
CA ALA A 195 19.13 4.50 -26.40
C ALA A 195 18.89 5.33 -25.12
N THR A 196 17.66 5.81 -24.92
CA THR A 196 17.27 6.51 -23.68
C THR A 196 17.39 5.59 -22.48
N HIS A 197 16.80 4.39 -22.53
CA HIS A 197 16.92 3.42 -21.43
C HIS A 197 18.37 3.09 -21.09
N ASN A 198 19.22 2.82 -22.10
CA ASN A 198 20.63 2.49 -21.87
C ASN A 198 21.40 3.66 -21.26
N HIS A 199 21.09 4.89 -21.67
CA HIS A 199 21.68 6.11 -21.10
C HIS A 199 21.25 6.29 -19.63
N GLU A 200 19.95 6.19 -19.35
CA GLU A 200 19.41 6.35 -18.01
C GLU A 200 19.89 5.25 -17.07
N LYS A 201 19.96 4.00 -17.53
CA LYS A 201 20.45 2.86 -16.76
C LYS A 201 21.88 3.04 -16.23
N ALA A 202 22.71 3.85 -16.88
CA ALA A 202 24.06 4.17 -16.41
C ALA A 202 24.08 5.17 -15.23
N LYS A 203 22.97 5.87 -14.97
CA LYS A 203 22.82 6.82 -13.88
C LYS A 203 22.46 6.12 -12.58
N GLN A 204 22.83 6.75 -11.46
CA GLN A 204 22.42 6.29 -10.14
C GLN A 204 21.00 6.76 -9.82
N TYR A 205 20.26 5.99 -9.05
CA TYR A 205 19.05 6.51 -8.40
C TYR A 205 19.47 7.61 -7.38
N PRO A 206 18.77 8.75 -7.28
CA PRO A 206 17.49 9.10 -7.92
C PRO A 206 17.61 9.88 -9.25
N GLN A 207 18.78 9.99 -9.88
CA GLN A 207 18.94 10.74 -11.14
C GLN A 207 18.22 10.10 -12.35
N ARG A 208 17.74 8.87 -12.19
CA ARG A 208 16.89 8.13 -13.14
C ARG A 208 15.66 7.58 -12.43
N TYR A 209 14.67 7.14 -13.21
CA TYR A 209 13.58 6.33 -12.71
C TYR A 209 14.04 4.93 -12.25
N PRO A 210 13.26 4.24 -11.40
CA PRO A 210 13.56 2.87 -11.00
C PRO A 210 13.55 1.88 -12.17
N LEU A 211 14.31 0.81 -12.01
CA LEU A 211 14.47 -0.30 -12.94
C LEU A 211 13.88 -1.58 -12.34
N ASN A 212 13.78 -2.63 -13.15
CA ASN A 212 13.48 -3.97 -12.64
C ASN A 212 14.49 -4.42 -11.57
N GLU A 213 15.76 -4.01 -11.71
CA GLU A 213 16.86 -4.42 -10.84
C GLU A 213 16.86 -3.78 -9.45
N ASP A 214 16.01 -2.80 -9.17
CA ASP A 214 16.03 -2.05 -7.92
C ASP A 214 14.65 -1.53 -7.47
N SER A 215 13.56 -2.14 -7.95
CA SER A 215 12.22 -1.73 -7.55
C SER A 215 11.26 -2.87 -7.36
N VAL A 216 10.20 -2.59 -6.61
CA VAL A 216 9.11 -3.52 -6.37
C VAL A 216 7.90 -3.11 -7.22
N GLY A 217 7.56 -3.92 -8.21
CA GLY A 217 6.27 -3.82 -8.90
C GLY A 217 5.10 -4.29 -8.04
N ILE A 218 4.00 -3.53 -8.07
CA ILE A 218 2.70 -3.85 -7.47
C ILE A 218 1.63 -3.72 -8.56
N GLU A 219 1.01 -4.83 -8.95
CA GLU A 219 -0.10 -4.85 -9.91
C GLU A 219 -1.46 -4.82 -9.20
N VAL A 220 -2.39 -4.04 -9.73
CA VAL A 220 -3.76 -3.92 -9.23
C VAL A 220 -4.73 -4.38 -10.31
N VAL A 221 -5.63 -5.30 -9.98
CA VAL A 221 -6.60 -5.84 -10.93
C VAL A 221 -7.54 -4.74 -11.41
N ALA A 222 -7.46 -4.43 -12.69
CA ALA A 222 -8.27 -3.42 -13.35
C ALA A 222 -8.29 -3.62 -14.86
N ARG A 223 -9.45 -3.35 -15.47
CA ARG A 223 -9.61 -3.28 -16.91
C ARG A 223 -9.29 -1.88 -17.42
N HIS A 224 -8.89 -1.81 -18.68
CA HIS A 224 -8.90 -0.59 -19.47
C HIS A 224 -10.11 -0.62 -20.40
N VAL A 225 -11.09 0.25 -20.17
CA VAL A 225 -12.38 0.28 -20.87
C VAL A 225 -12.63 1.69 -21.40
N ASP A 226 -13.03 1.79 -22.66
CA ASP A 226 -13.36 3.05 -23.34
C ASP A 226 -12.27 4.13 -23.22
N GLY A 227 -11.01 3.72 -23.29
CA GLY A 227 -9.86 4.63 -23.23
C GLY A 227 -9.49 5.09 -21.82
N SER A 228 -10.03 4.45 -20.78
CA SER A 228 -9.75 4.79 -19.38
C SER A 228 -9.53 3.54 -18.53
N TRP A 229 -8.69 3.68 -17.50
CA TRP A 229 -8.50 2.65 -16.50
C TRP A 229 -9.60 2.69 -15.45
N GLU A 230 -10.07 1.51 -15.01
CA GLU A 230 -10.94 1.43 -13.84
C GLU A 230 -10.25 2.06 -12.61
N ALA A 231 -11.01 2.85 -11.86
CA ALA A 231 -10.61 3.35 -10.56
C ALA A 231 -10.41 2.18 -9.58
N PRO A 232 -9.47 2.27 -8.63
CA PRO A 232 -9.32 1.26 -7.59
C PRO A 232 -10.60 1.16 -6.75
N THR A 233 -10.98 -0.05 -6.35
CA THR A 233 -12.06 -0.24 -5.37
C THR A 233 -11.60 0.25 -3.99
N ALA A 234 -12.53 0.51 -3.07
CA ALA A 234 -12.19 0.89 -1.70
C ALA A 234 -11.31 -0.19 -1.00
N ALA A 235 -11.57 -1.47 -1.27
CA ALA A 235 -10.77 -2.57 -0.73
C ALA A 235 -9.36 -2.60 -1.32
N GLN A 236 -9.23 -2.33 -2.63
CA GLN A 236 -7.92 -2.14 -3.27
C GLN A 236 -7.17 -0.96 -2.66
N THR A 237 -7.81 0.20 -2.45
CA THR A 237 -7.16 1.36 -1.81
C THR A 237 -6.62 1.03 -0.42
N VAL A 238 -7.41 0.33 0.40
CA VAL A 238 -6.96 -0.12 1.74
C VAL A 238 -5.76 -1.07 1.63
N ALA A 239 -5.82 -2.05 0.72
CA ALA A 239 -4.75 -3.00 0.50
C ALA A 239 -3.46 -2.36 -0.02
N ILE A 240 -3.58 -1.43 -0.98
CA ILE A 240 -2.47 -0.66 -1.56
C ILE A 240 -1.79 0.14 -0.44
N ASN A 241 -2.56 0.93 0.32
CA ASN A 241 -1.99 1.78 1.37
C ASN A 241 -1.33 0.97 2.49
N ARG A 242 -1.91 -0.18 2.87
CA ARG A 242 -1.27 -1.10 3.82
C ARG A 242 0.05 -1.64 3.29
N LEU A 243 0.04 -2.20 2.08
CA LEU A 243 1.22 -2.81 1.48
C LEU A 243 2.34 -1.79 1.26
N VAL A 244 2.01 -0.63 0.67
CA VAL A 244 2.97 0.44 0.43
C VAL A 244 3.55 0.95 1.75
N GLY A 245 2.71 1.17 2.77
CA GLY A 245 3.18 1.61 4.09
C GLY A 245 4.17 0.63 4.75
N ILE A 246 3.91 -0.67 4.65
CA ILE A 246 4.84 -1.70 5.14
C ILE A 246 6.17 -1.64 4.39
N LEU A 247 6.13 -1.56 3.06
CA LEU A 247 7.35 -1.51 2.24
C LEU A 247 8.15 -0.22 2.46
N GLN A 248 7.45 0.91 2.64
CA GLN A 248 8.08 2.19 3.00
C GLN A 248 8.78 2.10 4.35
N GLN A 249 8.13 1.55 5.37
CA GLN A 249 8.74 1.36 6.69
C GLN A 249 9.94 0.40 6.64
N GLN A 250 9.81 -0.71 5.92
CA GLN A 250 10.85 -1.74 5.84
C GLN A 250 12.12 -1.24 5.14
N TYR A 251 11.99 -0.44 4.09
CA TYR A 251 13.09 -0.03 3.22
C TYR A 251 13.45 1.46 3.31
N GLY A 252 12.79 2.21 4.21
CA GLY A 252 13.02 3.65 4.37
C GLY A 252 12.62 4.48 3.15
N LEU A 253 11.59 4.05 2.41
CA LEU A 253 11.11 4.74 1.22
C LEU A 253 10.13 5.85 1.58
N GLY A 254 10.17 6.96 0.84
CA GLY A 254 9.20 8.04 0.96
C GLY A 254 8.15 8.04 -0.15
N GLU A 255 7.26 9.04 -0.11
CA GLU A 255 6.22 9.25 -1.12
C GLU A 255 6.80 9.47 -2.52
N GLN A 256 7.95 10.14 -2.61
CA GLN A 256 8.68 10.39 -3.85
C GLN A 256 9.24 9.13 -4.51
N ASP A 257 9.28 8.01 -3.78
CA ASP A 257 9.82 6.74 -4.25
C ASP A 257 8.71 5.80 -4.76
N VAL A 258 7.46 6.25 -4.80
CA VAL A 258 6.31 5.50 -5.33
C VAL A 258 5.89 6.09 -6.69
N TYR A 259 6.09 5.32 -7.75
CA TYR A 259 5.87 5.79 -9.12
C TYR A 259 4.69 5.10 -9.80
N ALA A 260 3.99 5.84 -10.67
CA ALA A 260 3.08 5.25 -11.65
C ALA A 260 3.87 4.71 -12.86
N HIS A 261 3.48 3.54 -13.38
CA HIS A 261 4.21 2.90 -14.47
C HIS A 261 4.31 3.73 -15.76
N ASP A 262 3.27 4.48 -16.09
CA ASP A 262 3.19 5.36 -17.26
C ASP A 262 4.05 6.63 -17.14
N VAL A 263 4.44 7.01 -15.91
CA VAL A 263 5.46 8.03 -15.67
C VAL A 263 6.86 7.47 -15.95
N VAL A 264 7.13 6.26 -15.46
CA VAL A 264 8.46 5.63 -15.55
C VAL A 264 8.79 5.11 -16.94
N SER A 265 7.81 4.57 -17.67
CA SER A 265 7.99 3.75 -18.87
C SER A 265 6.98 4.09 -19.96
N TYR A 266 7.20 3.57 -21.17
CA TYR A 266 6.36 3.83 -22.35
C TYR A 266 5.09 2.96 -22.30
N LYS A 267 4.16 3.33 -21.44
CA LYS A 267 2.97 2.56 -21.10
C LYS A 267 1.69 3.33 -21.37
N THR A 268 0.56 2.64 -21.32
CA THR A 268 -0.76 3.27 -21.53
C THR A 268 -0.96 4.33 -20.47
N LEU A 269 -1.29 5.55 -20.89
CA LEU A 269 -1.48 6.69 -19.98
C LEU A 269 -2.45 6.32 -18.85
N GLY A 270 -2.06 6.63 -17.62
CA GLY A 270 -2.84 6.35 -16.42
C GLY A 270 -2.71 4.93 -15.87
N GLU A 271 -1.87 4.05 -16.43
CA GLU A 271 -1.73 2.66 -15.96
C GLU A 271 -1.46 2.57 -14.46
N GLY A 272 -0.52 3.36 -13.93
CA GLY A 272 -0.23 3.39 -12.49
C GLY A 272 -0.93 4.53 -11.74
N ALA A 273 -1.52 5.48 -12.46
CA ALA A 273 -2.00 6.72 -11.86
C ALA A 273 -3.18 6.52 -10.90
N GLY A 274 -3.15 7.26 -9.79
CA GLY A 274 -4.23 7.33 -8.79
C GLY A 274 -4.43 6.07 -7.94
N LEU A 275 -3.56 5.06 -8.08
CA LEU A 275 -3.64 3.83 -7.29
C LEU A 275 -3.21 4.03 -5.84
N TYR A 276 -2.03 4.61 -5.64
CA TYR A 276 -1.53 4.96 -4.31
C TYR A 276 -1.89 6.41 -4.01
N GLN A 277 -2.53 6.63 -2.87
CA GLN A 277 -2.86 7.94 -2.34
C GLN A 277 -2.48 7.90 -0.86
N PRO A 278 -1.39 8.56 -0.44
CA PRO A 278 -1.03 8.61 0.96
C PRO A 278 -2.20 9.16 1.77
N ALA A 279 -2.37 8.65 2.99
CA ALA A 279 -3.30 9.27 3.92
C ALA A 279 -2.91 10.75 4.04
N ALA A 280 -3.87 11.65 3.88
CA ALA A 280 -3.62 13.08 4.06
C ALA A 280 -2.89 13.27 5.39
N VAL A 281 -1.71 13.89 5.34
CA VAL A 281 -0.97 14.25 6.55
C VAL A 281 -1.93 15.12 7.35
N VAL A 282 -2.39 14.61 8.50
CA VAL A 282 -3.14 15.43 9.44
C VAL A 282 -2.12 16.39 10.02
N ASP A 283 -2.07 17.61 9.46
CA ASP A 283 -1.24 18.70 9.98
C ASP A 283 -1.63 18.96 11.45
N ASN A 284 -0.89 18.36 12.37
CA ASN A 284 -0.98 18.63 13.81
C ASN A 284 -0.21 19.92 14.19
N GLU A 285 -0.19 20.91 13.30
CA GLU A 285 0.44 22.21 13.54
C GLU A 285 -0.56 23.37 13.41
N ARG A 286 -1.59 23.38 14.26
CA ARG A 286 -2.19 24.63 14.77
C ARG A 286 -2.66 24.49 16.22
N VAL A 287 -1.72 24.22 17.12
CA VAL A 287 -1.85 24.76 18.49
C VAL A 287 -1.17 26.11 18.48
N GLN A 288 -1.86 27.12 17.93
CA GLN A 288 -1.48 28.50 18.13
C GLN A 288 -1.84 28.88 19.57
N GLN A 289 -0.80 29.28 20.29
CA GLN A 289 -0.83 29.75 21.66
C GLN A 289 -1.82 30.90 21.83
N GLY A 290 -2.94 30.63 22.51
CA GLY A 290 -3.75 31.68 23.12
C GLY A 290 -3.04 32.19 24.37
N GLY A 291 -2.27 33.26 24.23
CA GLY A 291 -1.75 34.01 25.38
C GLY A 291 -2.90 34.62 26.19
N PRO A 292 -2.79 34.70 27.53
CA PRO A 292 -3.85 35.27 28.35
C PRO A 292 -3.90 36.79 28.19
N SER A 293 -5.03 37.29 27.72
CA SER A 293 -5.38 38.70 27.79
C SER A 293 -5.61 39.12 29.26
N ARG A 294 -4.83 40.08 29.72
CA ARG A 294 -5.14 40.99 30.84
C ARG A 294 -5.21 42.41 30.30
#